data_AF-A0A7C4EH38-F1
#
_entry.id   AF-A0A7C4EH38-F1
#
_cell.length_a   1.000
_cell.length_b   1.000
_cell.length_c   1.000
_cell.angle_alpha   90.00
_cell.angle_beta   90.00
_cell.angle_gamma   90.00
#
_symmetry.space_group_name_H-M   'P 1'
#
loop_
_entity.id
_entity.type
_entity.pdbx_description
1 polymer ?
#
loop_
_entity_poly.entity_id
_entity_poly.type
_entity_poly.pdbx_seq_one_letter_code
_entity_poly.pdbx_strand_id
1 'polypeptide(L)'
;MDGSNKLCASALAAWLAVQLGALLLSAWQVPLARAFPPPAEQLALHLMLAVQLVGAAMLMPALAGWPTAVALLATAWPFTALAAALSAAGPATWLAAGLFAGLWLAGLACWRNVGCTHRWAMAASAAALAVCLGGGLLWYTQHEFAGRLPVATVVYGPMVGGMSLLDDPTRVDSWIGVLAPVVTGSIVMAIVRRFRRGEAVE
;
A
#
# COMPACT_ATOMS: atom_id res chain seq x y z
N MET A 1 16.75 18.56 -19.14
CA MET A 1 15.56 17.69 -18.94
C MET A 1 15.90 16.27 -18.43
N ASP A 2 17.17 15.92 -18.16
CA ASP A 2 17.54 14.53 -17.83
C ASP A 2 17.31 14.08 -16.38
N GLY A 3 17.24 14.99 -15.41
CA GLY A 3 17.21 14.61 -13.99
C GLY A 3 15.91 13.91 -13.55
N SER A 4 14.76 14.40 -14.04
CA SER A 4 13.45 13.88 -13.61
C SER A 4 13.20 12.45 -14.10
N ASN A 5 13.63 12.13 -15.31
CA ASN A 5 13.42 10.79 -15.89
C ASN A 5 14.23 9.72 -15.13
N LYS A 6 15.44 10.06 -14.70
CA LYS A 6 16.29 9.15 -13.92
C LYS A 6 15.67 8.81 -12.56
N LEU A 7 15.08 9.80 -11.88
CA LEU A 7 14.40 9.60 -10.59
C LEU A 7 13.15 8.72 -10.73
N CYS A 8 12.37 8.90 -11.82
CA CYS A 8 11.22 8.05 -12.09
C CYS A 8 11.64 6.60 -12.37
N ALA A 9 12.69 6.40 -13.17
CA ALA A 9 13.19 5.08 -13.51
C ALA A 9 13.73 4.35 -12.28
N SER A 10 14.49 5.03 -11.42
CA SER A 10 15.04 4.41 -10.20
C SER A 10 13.94 4.05 -9.20
N ALA A 11 12.93 4.91 -9.01
CA ALA A 11 11.79 4.61 -8.15
C ALA A 11 10.99 3.41 -8.65
N LEU A 12 10.73 3.35 -9.97
CA LEU A 12 10.05 2.21 -10.59
C LEU A 12 10.87 0.92 -10.49
N ALA A 13 12.18 0.99 -10.72
CA ALA A 13 13.07 -0.16 -10.59
C ALA A 13 13.09 -0.69 -9.15
N ALA A 14 13.18 0.20 -8.16
CA ALA A 14 13.09 -0.17 -6.74
C ALA A 14 11.74 -0.81 -6.40
N TRP A 15 10.64 -0.24 -6.90
CA TRP A 15 9.28 -0.78 -6.75
C TRP A 15 9.12 -2.18 -7.33
N LEU A 16 9.62 -2.40 -8.54
CA LEU A 16 9.59 -3.71 -9.19
C LEU A 16 10.48 -4.72 -8.46
N ALA A 17 11.65 -4.29 -7.98
CA ALA A 17 12.57 -5.14 -7.24
C ALA A 17 11.95 -5.66 -5.92
N VAL A 18 11.28 -4.80 -5.15
CA VAL A 18 10.64 -5.23 -3.90
C VAL A 18 9.46 -6.17 -4.16
N GLN A 19 8.65 -5.91 -5.19
CA GLN A 19 7.54 -6.81 -5.56
C GLN A 19 8.04 -8.16 -6.08
N LEU A 20 9.07 -8.16 -6.92
CA LEU A 20 9.70 -9.39 -7.39
C LEU A 20 10.30 -10.17 -6.23
N GLY A 21 10.99 -9.49 -5.30
CA GLY A 21 11.51 -10.11 -4.08
C GLY A 21 10.42 -10.77 -3.24
N ALA A 22 9.27 -10.11 -3.05
CA ALA A 22 8.13 -10.67 -2.34
C ALA A 22 7.56 -11.92 -3.05
N LEU A 23 7.44 -11.87 -4.37
CA LEU A 23 6.95 -12.99 -5.18
C LEU A 23 7.90 -14.19 -5.11
N LEU A 24 9.21 -13.95 -5.25
CA LEU A 24 10.24 -15.00 -5.16
C LEU A 24 10.31 -15.60 -3.76
N LEU A 25 10.20 -14.78 -2.72
CA LEU A 25 10.16 -15.26 -1.33
C LEU A 25 8.94 -16.15 -1.10
N SER A 26 7.78 -15.76 -1.63
CA SER A 26 6.56 -16.56 -1.55
C SER A 26 6.69 -17.87 -2.33
N ALA A 27 7.24 -17.81 -3.54
CA ALA A 27 7.45 -18.99 -4.38
C ALA A 27 8.44 -20.00 -3.76
N TRP A 28 9.48 -19.51 -3.06
CA TRP A 28 10.43 -20.37 -2.33
C TRP A 28 9.72 -21.14 -1.22
N GLN A 29 8.78 -20.50 -0.51
CA GLN A 29 8.10 -21.14 0.62
C GLN A 29 7.13 -22.26 0.21
N VAL A 30 6.78 -22.40 -1.07
CA VAL A 30 5.92 -23.47 -1.56
C VAL A 30 6.72 -24.79 -1.60
N PRO A 31 6.48 -25.76 -0.71
CA PRO A 31 7.18 -27.04 -0.75
C PRO A 31 6.67 -27.82 -1.96
N LEU A 32 7.51 -27.96 -2.99
CA LEU A 32 7.14 -28.54 -4.30
C LEU A 32 6.67 -29.99 -4.29
N ALA A 33 6.63 -30.69 -3.15
CA ALA A 33 6.13 -32.05 -3.10
C ALA A 33 5.77 -32.50 -1.67
N ARG A 34 4.50 -32.92 -1.52
CA ARG A 34 3.92 -33.88 -0.55
C ARG A 34 3.01 -33.27 0.53
N ALA A 35 1.71 -33.55 0.35
CA ALA A 35 0.56 -33.40 1.25
C ALA A 35 -0.24 -32.08 1.16
N PHE A 36 -1.55 -32.24 1.35
CA PHE A 36 -2.66 -31.26 1.39
C PHE A 36 -2.25 -29.81 1.76
N PRO A 37 -2.88 -28.79 1.14
CA PRO A 37 -2.39 -27.41 1.18
C PRO A 37 -2.27 -26.90 2.62
N PRO A 38 -1.05 -26.64 3.13
CA PRO A 38 -0.86 -26.02 4.42
C PRO A 38 -1.21 -24.52 4.34
N PRO A 39 -1.52 -23.86 5.48
CA PRO A 39 -1.82 -22.42 5.54
C PRO A 39 -0.76 -21.51 4.91
N ALA A 40 0.46 -22.01 4.67
CA ALA A 40 1.52 -21.29 3.96
C ALA A 40 1.18 -20.95 2.50
N GLU A 41 0.29 -21.71 1.83
CA GLU A 41 -0.11 -21.38 0.46
C GLU A 41 -0.89 -20.05 0.40
N GLN A 42 -1.61 -19.68 1.45
CA GLN A 42 -2.37 -18.42 1.49
C GLN A 42 -1.47 -17.18 1.69
N LEU A 43 -0.18 -17.36 1.99
CA LEU A 43 0.71 -16.28 2.42
C LEU A 43 1.17 -15.38 1.28
N ALA A 44 1.18 -15.85 0.03
CA ALA A 44 1.74 -15.09 -1.10
C ALA A 44 1.02 -13.75 -1.32
N LEU A 45 -0.31 -13.75 -1.31
CA LEU A 45 -1.11 -12.53 -1.47
C LEU A 45 -1.00 -11.60 -0.25
N HIS A 46 -0.92 -12.15 0.96
CA HIS A 46 -0.71 -11.39 2.20
C HIS A 46 0.64 -10.65 2.19
N LEU A 47 1.71 -11.38 1.85
CA LEU A 47 3.06 -10.81 1.77
C LEU A 47 3.13 -9.75 0.67
N MET A 48 2.58 -10.02 -0.51
CA MET A 48 2.57 -9.06 -1.62
C MET A 48 1.83 -7.78 -1.23
N LEU A 49 0.64 -7.89 -0.63
CA LEU A 49 -0.13 -6.73 -0.18
C LEU A 49 0.65 -5.93 0.86
N ALA A 50 1.24 -6.58 1.87
CA ALA A 50 2.07 -5.91 2.88
C ALA A 50 3.26 -5.17 2.25
N VAL A 51 3.98 -5.82 1.33
CA VAL A 51 5.12 -5.21 0.62
C VAL A 51 4.67 -4.04 -0.26
N GLN A 52 3.53 -4.13 -0.93
CA GLN A 52 2.99 -3.02 -1.71
C GLN A 52 2.62 -1.83 -0.82
N LEU A 53 1.98 -2.05 0.34
CA LEU A 53 1.61 -0.98 1.27
C LEU A 53 2.83 -0.27 1.86
N VAL A 54 3.80 -1.05 2.36
CA VAL A 54 5.04 -0.54 2.95
C VAL A 54 5.91 0.11 1.87
N GLY A 55 6.10 -0.56 0.73
CA GLY A 55 6.88 -0.06 -0.39
C GLY A 55 6.32 1.25 -0.94
N ALA A 56 5.00 1.40 -1.04
CA ALA A 56 4.37 2.65 -1.47
C ALA A 56 4.64 3.78 -0.47
N ALA A 57 4.57 3.49 0.83
CA ALA A 57 4.90 4.46 1.88
C ALA A 57 6.38 4.87 1.82
N MET A 58 7.30 3.93 1.63
CA MET A 58 8.75 4.20 1.48
C MET A 58 9.07 5.02 0.23
N LEU A 59 8.42 4.73 -0.90
CA LEU A 59 8.67 5.39 -2.18
C LEU A 59 7.93 6.72 -2.35
N MET A 60 7.09 7.11 -1.39
CA MET A 60 6.33 8.36 -1.43
C MET A 60 7.19 9.60 -1.78
N PRO A 61 8.41 9.81 -1.24
CA PRO A 61 9.22 10.97 -1.59
C PRO A 61 9.66 10.98 -3.06
N ALA A 62 9.84 9.78 -3.64
CA ALA A 62 10.28 9.55 -5.01
C ALA A 62 9.14 9.59 -6.05
N LEU A 63 7.87 9.69 -5.60
CA LEU A 63 6.73 9.95 -6.48
C LEU A 63 6.84 11.38 -7.05
N ALA A 64 7.53 11.51 -8.19
CA ALA A 64 7.77 12.80 -8.84
C ALA A 64 6.51 13.41 -9.48
N GLY A 65 5.44 12.62 -9.62
CA GLY A 65 4.14 13.08 -10.12
C GLY A 65 3.18 11.94 -10.44
N TRP A 66 2.06 12.29 -11.07
CA TRP A 66 1.03 11.35 -11.50
C TRP A 66 1.52 10.25 -12.45
N PRO A 67 2.39 10.53 -13.45
CA PRO A 67 2.87 9.47 -14.34
C PRO A 67 3.59 8.34 -13.59
N THR A 68 4.43 8.69 -12.61
CA THR A 68 5.12 7.72 -11.76
C THR A 68 4.10 6.91 -10.94
N ALA A 69 3.14 7.56 -10.30
CA ALA A 69 2.11 6.89 -9.51
C ALA A 69 1.27 5.92 -10.36
N VAL A 70 0.88 6.32 -11.59
CA VAL A 70 0.16 5.47 -12.54
C VAL A 70 1.02 4.27 -12.96
N ALA A 71 2.31 4.47 -13.21
CA ALA A 71 3.22 3.36 -13.53
C ALA A 71 3.37 2.37 -12.36
N LEU A 72 3.52 2.86 -11.12
CA LEU A 72 3.57 1.99 -9.94
C LEU A 72 2.26 1.24 -9.76
N LEU A 73 1.12 1.91 -9.95
CA LEU A 73 -0.21 1.31 -9.87
C LEU A 73 -0.37 0.22 -10.94
N ALA A 74 -0.12 0.55 -12.22
CA ALA A 74 -0.26 -0.37 -13.34
C ALA A 74 0.61 -1.62 -13.18
N THR A 75 1.80 -1.47 -12.60
CA THR A 75 2.69 -2.60 -12.29
C THR A 75 2.29 -3.35 -11.03
N ALA A 76 1.59 -2.74 -10.06
CA ALA A 76 1.12 -3.46 -8.88
C ALA A 76 0.13 -4.58 -9.22
N TRP A 77 -0.82 -4.31 -10.13
CA TRP A 77 -1.87 -5.24 -10.53
C TRP A 77 -1.38 -6.62 -10.99
N PRO A 78 -0.44 -6.74 -11.96
CA PRO A 78 0.05 -8.05 -12.39
C PRO A 78 0.78 -8.81 -11.27
N PHE A 79 1.52 -8.13 -10.38
CA PHE A 79 2.15 -8.80 -9.23
C PHE A 79 1.13 -9.27 -8.20
N THR A 80 0.08 -8.49 -7.93
CA THR A 80 -1.03 -8.92 -7.08
C THR A 80 -1.78 -10.10 -7.70
N ALA A 81 -1.98 -10.12 -9.02
CA ALA A 81 -2.59 -11.24 -9.74
C ALA A 81 -1.73 -12.51 -9.67
N LEU A 82 -0.42 -12.40 -9.87
CA LEU A 82 0.52 -13.52 -9.70
C LEU A 82 0.53 -14.04 -8.27
N ALA A 83 0.55 -13.15 -7.28
CA ALA A 83 0.50 -13.53 -5.86
C ALA A 83 -0.85 -14.21 -5.50
N ALA A 84 -1.96 -13.73 -6.07
CA ALA A 84 -3.28 -14.36 -5.93
C ALA A 84 -3.29 -15.76 -6.55
N ALA A 85 -2.72 -15.93 -7.74
CA ALA A 85 -2.59 -17.24 -8.38
C ALA A 85 -1.73 -18.21 -7.54
N LEU A 86 -0.60 -17.75 -7.00
CA LEU A 86 0.27 -18.54 -6.12
C LEU A 86 -0.40 -18.93 -4.79
N SER A 87 -1.41 -18.17 -4.35
CA SER A 87 -2.17 -18.44 -3.13
C SER A 87 -3.54 -19.06 -3.35
N ALA A 88 -3.86 -19.43 -4.59
CA ALA A 88 -5.17 -19.90 -5.00
C ALA A 88 -6.33 -18.99 -4.50
N ALA A 89 -6.07 -17.68 -4.39
CA ALA A 89 -7.04 -16.73 -3.90
C ALA A 89 -8.19 -16.53 -4.90
N GLY A 90 -9.41 -16.41 -4.37
CA GLY A 90 -10.60 -16.15 -5.18
C GLY A 90 -10.53 -14.78 -5.88
N PRO A 91 -11.29 -14.59 -6.98
CA PRO A 91 -11.26 -13.35 -7.75
C PRO A 91 -11.70 -12.13 -6.94
N ALA A 92 -12.65 -12.30 -6.01
CA ALA A 92 -13.09 -11.23 -5.13
C ALA A 92 -11.96 -10.73 -4.22
N THR A 93 -11.20 -11.65 -3.60
CA THR A 93 -10.07 -11.35 -2.72
C THR A 93 -8.93 -10.68 -3.50
N TRP A 94 -8.62 -11.18 -4.70
CA TRP A 94 -7.64 -10.56 -5.59
C TRP A 94 -8.01 -9.12 -5.96
N LEU A 95 -9.25 -8.90 -6.41
CA LEU A 95 -9.74 -7.56 -6.77
C LEU A 95 -9.73 -6.62 -5.56
N ALA A 96 -10.18 -7.10 -4.39
CA ALA A 96 -10.17 -6.33 -3.16
C ALA A 96 -8.75 -5.91 -2.78
N ALA A 97 -7.78 -6.83 -2.81
CA ALA A 97 -6.37 -6.56 -2.52
C ALA A 97 -5.77 -5.52 -3.49
N GLY A 98 -6.02 -5.68 -4.79
CA GLY A 98 -5.53 -4.76 -5.82
C GLY A 98 -6.12 -3.35 -5.67
N LEU A 99 -7.42 -3.26 -5.42
CA LEU A 99 -8.11 -1.98 -5.16
C LEU A 99 -7.61 -1.34 -3.87
N PHE A 100 -7.40 -2.12 -2.81
CA PHE A 100 -6.91 -1.63 -1.53
C PHE A 100 -5.51 -1.03 -1.64
N ALA A 101 -4.56 -1.76 -2.23
CA ALA A 101 -3.22 -1.27 -2.50
C ALA A 101 -3.25 -0.05 -3.43
N GLY A 102 -4.11 -0.07 -4.44
CA GLY A 102 -4.26 1.02 -5.40
C GLY A 102 -4.79 2.32 -4.76
N LEU A 103 -5.80 2.23 -3.89
CA LEU A 103 -6.32 3.37 -3.15
C LEU A 103 -5.28 3.93 -2.18
N TRP A 104 -4.54 3.07 -1.48
CA TRP A 104 -3.44 3.50 -0.61
C TRP A 104 -2.39 4.29 -1.39
N LEU A 105 -1.90 3.74 -2.50
CA LEU A 105 -0.91 4.39 -3.36
C LEU A 105 -1.44 5.71 -3.95
N ALA A 106 -2.71 5.74 -4.38
CA ALA A 106 -3.36 6.94 -4.87
C ALA A 106 -3.44 8.03 -3.78
N GLY A 107 -3.77 7.66 -2.53
CA GLY A 107 -3.79 8.56 -1.39
C GLY A 107 -2.42 9.17 -1.12
N LEU A 108 -1.36 8.35 -1.12
CA LEU A 108 0.02 8.81 -0.96
C LEU A 108 0.45 9.73 -2.12
N ALA A 109 0.07 9.39 -3.35
CA ALA A 109 0.32 10.23 -4.52
C ALA A 109 -0.41 11.58 -4.41
N CYS A 110 -1.65 11.60 -3.92
CA CYS A 110 -2.37 12.84 -3.65
C CYS A 110 -1.61 13.72 -2.66
N TRP A 111 -1.22 13.16 -1.52
CA TRP A 111 -0.45 13.87 -0.50
C TRP A 111 0.89 14.41 -1.02
N ARG A 112 1.60 13.63 -1.83
CA ARG A 112 2.86 14.08 -2.45
C ARG A 112 2.67 15.29 -3.37
N ASN A 113 1.53 15.37 -4.05
CA ASN A 113 1.20 16.41 -5.02
C ASN A 113 0.59 17.69 -4.40
N VAL A 114 0.33 17.72 -3.08
CA VAL A 114 -0.16 18.92 -2.36
C VAL A 114 0.83 20.11 -2.39
N GLY A 115 2.01 19.94 -3.00
CA GLY A 115 3.04 20.98 -3.07
C GLY A 115 4.00 20.93 -1.89
N CYS A 116 4.10 19.76 -1.25
CA CYS A 116 5.03 19.50 -0.17
C CYS A 116 6.48 19.70 -0.63
N THR A 117 7.25 20.44 0.16
CA THR A 117 8.70 20.49 0.05
C THR A 117 9.27 19.07 0.22
N HIS A 118 10.49 18.83 -0.28
CA HIS A 118 11.13 17.52 -0.15
C HIS A 118 11.18 17.02 1.31
N ARG A 119 11.41 17.92 2.27
CA ARG A 119 11.39 17.61 3.72
C ARG A 119 10.02 17.13 4.20
N TRP A 120 8.95 17.77 3.76
CA TRP A 120 7.59 17.34 4.09
C TRP A 120 7.25 15.98 3.48
N ALA A 121 7.70 15.71 2.26
CA ALA A 121 7.49 14.40 1.64
C ALA A 121 8.19 13.27 2.44
N MET A 122 9.39 13.53 2.96
CA MET A 122 10.10 12.60 3.85
C MET A 122 9.36 12.39 5.18
N ALA A 123 8.88 13.46 5.80
CA ALA A 123 8.10 13.36 7.05
C ALA A 123 6.78 12.61 6.85
N ALA A 124 6.07 12.88 5.76
CA ALA A 124 4.82 12.19 5.41
C ALA A 124 5.08 10.70 5.12
N SER A 125 6.18 10.36 4.44
CA SER A 125 6.61 8.97 4.24
C SER A 125 6.89 8.27 5.56
N ALA A 126 7.61 8.91 6.47
CA ALA A 126 7.87 8.36 7.81
C ALA A 126 6.58 8.15 8.61
N ALA A 127 5.64 9.10 8.56
CA ALA A 127 4.33 8.97 9.19
C ALA A 127 3.51 7.82 8.58
N ALA A 128 3.49 7.70 7.25
CA ALA A 128 2.80 6.62 6.55
C ALA A 128 3.38 5.24 6.94
N LEU A 129 4.71 5.14 7.04
CA LEU A 129 5.38 3.92 7.51
C LEU A 129 5.07 3.61 8.97
N ALA A 130 5.11 4.61 9.84
CA ALA A 130 4.77 4.44 11.26
C ALA A 130 3.34 3.95 11.44
N VAL A 131 2.38 4.48 10.68
CA VAL A 131 0.98 4.02 10.71
C VAL A 131 0.84 2.62 10.11
N CYS A 132 1.51 2.33 9.00
CA CYS A 132 1.43 1.04 8.33
C CYS A 132 2.06 -0.09 9.17
N LEU A 133 3.31 0.08 9.60
CA LEU A 133 4.06 -0.94 10.35
C LEU A 133 3.70 -0.94 11.83
N GLY A 134 3.59 0.24 12.44
CA GLY A 134 3.26 0.38 13.86
C GLY A 134 1.86 -0.17 14.16
N GLY A 135 0.91 0.03 13.26
CA GLY A 135 -0.40 -0.59 13.35
C GLY A 135 -0.36 -2.13 13.34
N GLY A 136 0.41 -2.72 12.42
CA GLY A 136 0.65 -4.16 12.39
C GLY A 136 1.32 -4.70 13.66
N LEU A 137 2.33 -3.98 14.18
CA LEU A 137 3.03 -4.36 15.41
C LEU A 137 2.13 -4.26 16.65
N LEU A 138 1.32 -3.21 16.75
CA LEU A 138 0.34 -3.05 17.83
C LEU A 138 -0.71 -4.17 17.80
N TRP A 139 -1.20 -4.52 16.60
CA TRP A 139 -2.12 -5.64 16.45
C TRP A 139 -1.48 -6.97 16.87
N TYR A 140 -0.24 -7.24 16.44
CA TYR A 140 0.49 -8.44 16.82
C TYR A 140 0.69 -8.54 18.34
N THR A 141 1.20 -7.48 18.97
CA THR A 141 1.44 -7.46 20.41
C THR A 141 0.15 -7.60 21.21
N GLN A 142 -0.96 -7.03 20.73
CA GLN A 142 -2.26 -7.25 21.36
C GLN A 142 -2.71 -8.71 21.23
N HIS A 143 -2.58 -9.29 20.03
CA HIS A 143 -2.99 -10.67 19.78
C HIS A 143 -2.20 -11.66 20.66
N GLU A 144 -0.90 -11.44 20.81
CA GLU A 144 0.00 -12.29 21.58
C GLU A 144 -0.14 -12.08 23.10
N PHE A 145 -0.20 -10.82 23.58
CA PHE A 145 0.00 -10.51 25.00
C PHE A 145 -1.24 -10.00 25.74
N ALA A 146 -2.22 -9.39 25.07
CA ALA A 146 -3.35 -8.75 25.75
C ALA A 146 -4.55 -9.68 26.01
N GLY A 147 -4.48 -10.94 25.57
CA GLY A 147 -5.64 -11.82 25.51
C GLY A 147 -6.68 -11.32 24.50
N ARG A 148 -7.79 -12.06 24.31
CA ARG A 148 -8.83 -11.76 23.31
C ARG A 148 -9.73 -10.58 23.70
N LEU A 149 -9.16 -9.42 24.02
CA LEU A 149 -9.95 -8.21 24.23
C LEU A 149 -10.49 -7.72 22.87
N PRO A 150 -11.80 -7.45 22.75
CA PRO A 150 -12.41 -7.00 21.50
C PRO A 150 -12.01 -5.54 21.25
N VAL A 151 -11.00 -5.33 20.39
CA VAL A 151 -10.66 -3.99 19.89
C VAL A 151 -10.94 -3.92 18.41
N ALA A 152 -11.51 -2.80 17.96
CA ALA A 152 -11.85 -2.57 16.57
C ALA A 152 -10.59 -2.57 15.67
N THR A 153 -10.61 -3.39 14.63
CA THR A 153 -9.53 -3.56 13.62
C THR A 153 -9.17 -2.26 12.90
N VAL A 154 -10.10 -1.31 12.79
CA VAL A 154 -9.95 0.00 12.14
C VAL A 154 -8.79 0.83 12.71
N VAL A 155 -8.44 0.61 13.98
CA VAL A 155 -7.46 1.44 14.69
C VAL A 155 -6.02 1.11 14.30
N TYR A 156 -5.77 -0.04 13.67
CA TYR A 156 -4.41 -0.56 13.45
C TYR A 156 -3.84 -0.29 12.05
N GLY A 157 -4.36 0.71 11.34
CA GLY A 157 -3.77 1.18 10.08
C GLY A 157 -3.98 0.25 8.86
N PRO A 158 -3.41 0.63 7.70
CA PRO A 158 -3.69 -0.01 6.42
C PRO A 158 -3.16 -1.45 6.32
N MET A 159 -2.08 -1.80 7.02
CA MET A 159 -1.55 -3.17 6.97
C MET A 159 -2.52 -4.17 7.57
N VAL A 160 -3.06 -3.87 8.76
CA VAL A 160 -4.03 -4.73 9.44
C VAL A 160 -5.36 -4.73 8.69
N GLY A 161 -5.82 -3.56 8.21
CA GLY A 161 -7.01 -3.48 7.37
C GLY A 161 -6.88 -4.31 6.08
N GLY A 162 -5.70 -4.32 5.46
CA GLY A 162 -5.43 -5.13 4.28
C GLY A 162 -5.47 -6.62 4.60
N MET A 163 -4.90 -7.06 5.72
CA MET A 163 -4.97 -8.46 6.16
C MET A 163 -6.41 -8.90 6.46
N SER A 164 -7.18 -8.09 7.21
CA SER A 164 -8.58 -8.42 7.50
C SER A 164 -9.47 -8.44 6.26
N LEU A 165 -9.12 -7.67 5.22
CA LEU A 165 -9.79 -7.70 3.92
C LEU A 165 -9.52 -9.00 3.16
N LEU A 166 -8.33 -9.59 3.32
CA LEU A 166 -7.99 -10.86 2.68
C LEU A 166 -8.78 -12.02 3.30
N ASP A 167 -9.02 -11.96 4.61
CA ASP A 167 -9.86 -12.92 5.34
C ASP A 167 -11.35 -12.77 4.99
N ASP A 168 -11.85 -11.53 4.93
CA ASP A 168 -13.24 -11.21 4.56
C ASP A 168 -13.28 -9.98 3.64
N PRO A 169 -13.40 -10.18 2.31
CA PRO A 169 -13.47 -9.07 1.36
C PRO A 169 -14.69 -8.16 1.53
N THR A 170 -15.72 -8.59 2.25
CA THR A 170 -16.96 -7.82 2.47
C THR A 170 -16.85 -6.84 3.64
N ARG A 171 -15.77 -6.93 4.42
CA ARG A 171 -15.56 -6.12 5.62
C ARG A 171 -15.26 -4.66 5.28
N VAL A 172 -16.25 -3.78 5.47
CA VAL A 172 -16.19 -2.36 5.09
C VAL A 172 -15.21 -1.56 5.97
N ASP A 173 -15.07 -1.97 7.23
CA ASP A 173 -14.22 -1.31 8.23
C ASP A 173 -12.73 -1.32 7.84
N SER A 174 -12.27 -2.37 7.16
CA SER A 174 -10.92 -2.50 6.59
C SER A 174 -10.54 -1.31 5.69
N TRP A 175 -11.50 -0.74 4.95
CA TRP A 175 -11.24 0.29 3.93
C TRP A 175 -10.96 1.68 4.50
N ILE A 176 -11.33 1.94 5.75
CA ILE A 176 -11.21 3.27 6.37
C ILE A 176 -9.75 3.74 6.36
N GLY A 177 -8.80 2.83 6.64
CA GLY A 177 -7.37 3.14 6.68
C GLY A 177 -6.80 3.63 5.35
N VAL A 178 -7.35 3.18 4.22
CA VAL A 178 -6.91 3.60 2.88
C VAL A 178 -7.74 4.75 2.31
N LEU A 179 -9.01 4.87 2.69
CA LEU A 179 -9.87 5.99 2.26
C LEU A 179 -9.50 7.29 2.95
N ALA A 180 -9.08 7.25 4.23
CA ALA A 180 -8.68 8.43 4.98
C ALA A 180 -7.64 9.29 4.25
N PRO A 181 -6.45 8.77 3.85
CA PRO A 181 -5.45 9.58 3.15
C PRO A 181 -5.90 10.03 1.76
N VAL A 182 -6.74 9.25 1.06
CA VAL A 182 -7.31 9.65 -0.24
C VAL A 182 -8.21 10.87 -0.07
N VAL A 183 -9.16 10.81 0.85
CA VAL A 183 -10.13 11.88 1.09
C VAL A 183 -9.43 13.13 1.60
N THR A 184 -8.60 13.01 2.65
CA THR A 184 -7.90 14.17 3.22
C THR A 184 -6.92 14.76 2.21
N GLY A 185 -6.16 13.94 1.50
CA GLY A 185 -5.21 14.40 0.49
C GLY A 185 -5.89 15.11 -0.67
N SER A 186 -7.05 14.62 -1.10
CA SER A 186 -7.84 15.24 -2.18
C SER A 186 -8.43 16.58 -1.76
N ILE A 187 -8.96 16.68 -0.53
CA ILE A 187 -9.48 17.94 0.04
C ILE A 187 -8.36 18.98 0.13
N VAL A 188 -7.22 18.63 0.73
CA VAL A 188 -6.09 19.54 0.86
C VAL A 188 -5.57 19.97 -0.51
N MET A 189 -5.46 19.05 -1.48
CA MET A 189 -5.07 19.38 -2.84
C MET A 189 -6.04 20.37 -3.50
N ALA A 190 -7.35 20.18 -3.34
CA ALA A 190 -8.36 21.08 -3.88
C ALA A 190 -8.25 22.49 -3.27
N ILE A 191 -8.04 22.58 -1.95
CA ILE A 191 -7.83 23.85 -1.24
C ILE A 191 -6.58 24.57 -1.75
N VAL A 192 -5.43 23.89 -1.81
CA VAL A 192 -4.17 24.49 -2.27
C VAL A 192 -4.27 24.96 -3.72
N ARG A 193 -4.93 24.18 -4.60
CA ARG A 193 -5.17 24.57 -5.99
C ARG A 193 -6.05 25.82 -6.10
N ARG A 194 -7.03 25.98 -5.22
CA ARG A 194 -7.91 27.16 -5.21
C ARG A 194 -7.14 28.42 -4.85
N PHE A 195 -6.31 28.39 -3.81
CA PHE A 195 -5.50 29.54 -3.41
C PHE A 195 -4.52 29.99 -4.50
N ARG A 196 -3.81 29.04 -5.14
CA ARG A 196 -2.88 29.35 -6.24
C ARG A 196 -3.53 29.97 -7.47
N ARG A 197 -4.82 29.73 -7.70
CA ARG A 197 -5.56 30.35 -8.81
C ARG A 197 -5.95 31.80 -8.52
N GLY A 198 -6.14 32.16 -7.25
CA GLY A 198 -6.47 33.52 -6.84
C GLY A 198 -5.32 34.49 -7.08
N GLU A 199 -4.09 34.07 -6.75
CA GLU A 199 -2.87 34.88 -6.94
C GLU A 199 -2.53 35.16 -8.40
N ALA A 200 -3.12 34.45 -9.37
CA ALA A 200 -2.84 34.62 -10.79
C ALA A 200 -3.73 35.67 -11.48
N VAL A 201 -4.67 36.28 -10.74
CA VAL A 201 -5.66 37.22 -11.28
C VAL A 201 -5.36 38.68 -10.84
N GLU A 202 -4.43 38.88 -9.91
CA GLU A 202 -3.93 40.19 -9.47
C GLU A 202 -2.64 40.58 -10.23
#